data_AF-A0A1V5BDA4-F1
#
_entry.id   AF-A0A1V5BDA4-F1
#
_cell.length_a   1.000
_cell.length_b   1.000
_cell.length_c   1.000
_cell.angle_alpha   90.00
_cell.angle_beta   90.00
_cell.angle_gamma   90.00
#
_symmetry.space_group_name_H-M   'P 1'
#
loop_
_entity.id
_entity.type
_entity.pdbx_description
1 polymer ?
#
loop_
_entity_poly.entity_id
_entity_poly.type
_entity_poly.pdbx_seq_one_letter_code
_entity_poly.pdbx_strand_id
1 'polypeptide(L)' 'MAGTDELTTHLSGVLADLRKAIDTSVAIRSRSKADAKSVAQIWESFLSEFIGYIMKKKRETGHNLLEGISFHNIWRR' A
#
# COMPACT_ATOMS: atom_id res chain seq x y z
N MET A 1 -21.18 13.29 -7.99
CA MET A 1 -20.27 13.71 -6.90
C MET A 1 -20.10 12.64 -5.80
N ALA A 2 -21.01 11.66 -5.65
CA ALA A 2 -20.92 10.67 -4.56
C ALA A 2 -19.75 9.65 -4.64
N GLY A 3 -19.34 9.24 -5.85
CA GLY A 3 -18.40 8.10 -6.00
C GLY A 3 -16.94 8.40 -5.61
N THR A 4 -16.49 9.64 -5.76
CA THR A 4 -15.13 10.04 -5.34
C THR A 4 -15.00 10.14 -3.83
N ASP A 5 -16.06 10.62 -3.16
CA ASP A 5 -16.07 10.82 -1.71
C ASP A 5 -16.13 9.47 -0.97
N GLU A 6 -16.86 8.51 -1.52
CA GLU A 6 -16.89 7.13 -1.04
C GLU A 6 -15.51 6.46 -1.18
N LEU A 7 -14.84 6.63 -2.33
CA LEU A 7 -13.49 6.14 -2.55
C LEU A 7 -12.49 6.77 -1.56
N THR A 8 -12.57 8.08 -1.34
CA THR A 8 -11.72 8.78 -0.37
C THR A 8 -11.95 8.25 1.05
N THR A 9 -13.20 8.02 1.45
CA THR A 9 -13.54 7.49 2.77
C THR A 9 -12.98 6.09 2.95
N HIS A 10 -13.15 5.22 1.94
CA HIS A 10 -12.63 3.85 1.99
C HIS A 10 -11.10 3.82 2.09
N LEU A 11 -10.41 4.59 1.23
CA LEU A 11 -8.95 4.68 1.24
C LEU A 11 -8.41 5.28 2.55
N SER A 12 -9.14 6.22 3.17
CA SER A 12 -8.76 6.77 4.47
C SER A 12 -8.84 5.72 5.59
N GLY A 13 -9.85 4.83 5.55
CA GLY A 13 -9.95 3.69 6.46
C GLY A 13 -8.78 2.71 6.29
N VAL A 14 -8.48 2.32 5.04
CA VAL A 14 -7.34 1.45 4.72
C VAL A 14 -6.02 2.06 5.20
N LEU A 15 -5.82 3.37 5.02
CA LEU A 15 -4.63 4.06 5.50
C LEU A 15 -4.50 4.03 7.03
N ALA A 16 -5.59 4.08 7.78
CA ALA A 16 -5.56 3.98 9.24
C ALA A 16 -5.06 2.59 9.68
N ASP A 17 -5.49 1.53 9.01
CA ASP A 17 -5.04 0.18 9.33
C ASP A 17 -3.61 -0.09 8.85
N LEU A 18 -3.21 0.46 7.70
CA LEU A 18 -1.82 0.41 7.24
C LEU A 18 -0.87 1.12 8.21
N ARG A 19 -1.27 2.24 8.83
CA ARG A 19 -0.46 2.91 9.86
C ARG A 19 -0.18 1.99 11.05
N LYS A 20 -1.21 1.31 11.57
CA LYS A 20 -1.04 0.33 12.67
C LYS A 20 -0.10 -0.81 12.27
N ALA A 21 -0.21 -1.29 11.03
CA ALA A 21 0.67 -2.34 10.51
C ALA A 21 2.12 -1.87 10.40
N ILE A 22 2.35 -0.62 9.98
CA ILE A 22 3.68 0.01 9.93
C ILE A 22 4.27 0.14 11.34
N ASP A 23 3.52 0.69 12.29
CA ASP A 23 3.98 0.89 13.67
C ASP A 23 4.38 -0.46 14.31
N THR A 24 3.54 -1.48 14.10
CA THR A 24 3.82 -2.86 14.54
C THR A 24 5.06 -3.43 13.86
N SER A 25 5.20 -3.21 12.55
CA SER A 25 6.36 -3.67 11.78
C SER A 25 7.66 -3.05 12.29
N VAL A 26 7.67 -1.76 12.62
CA VAL A 26 8.84 -1.07 13.18
C VAL A 26 9.21 -1.66 14.55
N ALA A 27 8.22 -1.87 15.42
CA ALA A 27 8.41 -2.46 16.75
C ALA A 27 8.91 -3.92 16.71
N ILE A 28 8.57 -4.67 15.67
CA ILE A 28 9.08 -6.05 15.46
C ILE A 28 10.48 -6.01 14.85
N ARG A 29 10.70 -5.18 13.83
CA ARG A 29 11.96 -5.08 13.09
C ARG A 29 13.14 -4.67 13.98
N SER A 30 12.89 -3.92 15.05
CA SER A 30 13.93 -3.49 15.99
C SER A 30 14.42 -4.59 16.95
N ARG A 31 13.72 -5.73 17.03
CA ARG A 31 14.04 -6.81 17.98
C ARG A 31 15.24 -7.66 17.57
N SER A 32 15.33 -8.01 16.28
CA SER A 32 16.43 -8.83 15.76
C SER A 32 16.56 -8.77 14.23
N LYS A 33 17.71 -9.23 13.72
CA LYS A 33 17.91 -9.40 12.26
C LYS A 33 16.96 -10.43 11.64
N ALA A 34 16.58 -11.47 12.40
CA ALA A 34 15.64 -12.49 11.93
C ALA A 34 14.24 -11.89 11.78
N ASP A 35 13.77 -11.16 12.81
CA ASP A 35 12.48 -10.46 12.77
C ASP A 35 12.43 -9.43 11.64
N ALA A 36 13.52 -8.70 11.40
CA ALA A 36 13.62 -7.76 10.29
C ALA A 36 13.43 -8.44 8.93
N LYS A 37 13.97 -9.65 8.75
CA LYS A 37 13.77 -10.46 7.54
C LYS A 37 12.33 -10.94 7.42
N SER A 38 11.72 -11.43 8.50
CA SER A 38 10.32 -11.86 8.50
C SER A 38 9.37 -10.71 8.18
N VAL A 39 9.58 -9.53 8.76
CA VAL A 39 8.82 -8.32 8.42
C VAL A 39 8.96 -7.99 6.93
N ALA A 40 10.17 -8.05 6.37
CA ALA A 40 10.38 -7.80 4.95
C ALA A 40 9.58 -8.77 4.06
N GLN A 41 9.60 -10.07 4.37
CA GLN A 41 8.85 -11.08 3.62
C GLN A 41 7.33 -10.85 3.67
N ILE A 42 6.80 -10.46 4.83
CA ILE A 42 5.37 -10.13 4.97
C ILE A 42 5.01 -8.94 4.08
N TRP A 43 5.84 -7.89 4.07
CA TRP A 43 5.63 -6.73 3.21
C TRP A 43 5.77 -7.07 1.71
N GLU A 44 6.71 -7.95 1.34
CA GLU A 44 6.86 -8.43 -0.04
C GLU A 44 5.59 -9.14 -0.54
N SER A 45 5.02 -10.04 0.28
CA SER A 45 3.76 -10.72 -0.03
C SER A 45 2.61 -9.73 -0.21
N PHE A 46 2.43 -8.82 0.75
CA PHE A 46 1.39 -7.79 0.68
C PHE A 46 1.50 -6.91 -0.58
N LEU A 47 2.70 -6.39 -0.86
CA LEU A 47 2.93 -5.52 -2.00
C LEU A 47 2.73 -6.25 -3.32
N SER A 48 3.12 -7.53 -3.40
CA SER A 48 2.92 -8.36 -4.58
C SER A 48 1.44 -8.56 -4.89
N GLU A 49 0.62 -8.83 -3.88
CA GLU A 49 -0.83 -8.97 -4.03
C GLU A 49 -1.48 -7.64 -4.43
N PHE A 50 -1.13 -6.55 -3.73
CA PHE A 50 -1.69 -5.23 -3.97
C PHE A 50 -1.37 -4.70 -5.38
N ILE A 51 -0.08 -4.67 -5.75
CA ILE A 51 0.36 -4.22 -7.07
C ILE A 51 -0.15 -5.19 -8.15
N GLY A 52 -0.12 -6.49 -7.87
CA GLY A 52 -0.67 -7.52 -8.76
C GLY A 52 -2.13 -7.28 -9.10
N TYR A 53 -2.95 -6.88 -8.12
CA TYR A 53 -4.35 -6.55 -8.33
C TYR A 53 -4.54 -5.28 -9.18
N ILE A 54 -3.75 -4.23 -8.95
CA ILE A 54 -3.75 -3.02 -9.78
C ILE A 54 -3.42 -3.36 -11.23
N MET A 55 -2.38 -4.16 -11.45
CA MET A 55 -1.95 -4.58 -12.78
C MET A 55 -2.95 -5.52 -13.46
N LYS A 56 -3.65 -6.35 -12.68
CA LYS A 56 -4.78 -7.16 -13.17
C LYS A 56 -5.90 -6.24 -13.65
N LYS A 57 -6.31 -5.25 -12.86
CA LYS A 57 -7.36 -4.30 -13.25
C LYS A 57 -6.99 -3.44 -14.45
N LYS A 58 -5.73 -3.03 -14.57
CA LYS A 58 -5.20 -2.39 -15.78
C LYS A 58 -5.40 -3.27 -17.02
N ARG A 59 -5.06 -4.56 -16.93
CA ARG A 59 -5.22 -5.51 -18.05
C ARG A 59 -6.68 -5.77 -18.41
N GLU A 60 -7.56 -5.83 -17.41
CA GLU A 60 -8.99 -6.08 -17.60
C GLU A 60 -9.76 -4.88 -18.16
N THR A 61 -9.39 -3.66 -17.75
CA THR A 61 -10.19 -2.45 -18.03
C THR A 61 -9.49 -1.46 -18.95
N GLY A 62 -8.19 -1.61 -19.21
CA GLY A 62 -7.37 -0.63 -19.91
C GLY A 62 -6.96 0.57 -19.05
N HIS A 63 -7.59 0.78 -17.88
CA HIS A 63 -7.32 1.93 -17.02
C HIS A 63 -6.17 1.64 -16.04
N ASN A 64 -5.08 2.40 -16.16
CA ASN A 64 -3.96 2.32 -15.24
C ASN A 64 -4.14 3.28 -14.05
N LEU A 65 -4.46 2.76 -12.87
CA LEU A 65 -4.63 3.59 -11.66
C LEU A 65 -3.34 4.29 -11.20
N LEU A 66 -2.18 3.88 -11.71
CA LEU A 66 -0.90 4.54 -11.44
C LEU A 66 -0.59 5.65 -12.45
N GLU A 67 -1.35 5.74 -13.53
CA GLU A 67 -1.20 6.81 -14.51
C GLU A 67 -1.65 8.14 -13.92
N GLY A 68 -0.85 9.19 -14.11
CA GLY A 68 -1.08 10.51 -13.51
C GLY A 68 -0.64 10.64 -12.05
N ILE A 69 -0.21 9.56 -11.39
CA ILE A 69 0.39 9.64 -10.04
C ILE A 69 1.86 10.07 -10.17
N SER A 70 2.16 11.27 -9.66
CA SER A 70 3.55 11.73 -9.52
C SER A 70 4.14 11.21 -8.22
N PHE A 71 4.91 10.12 -8.30
CA PHE A 71 5.67 9.62 -7.16
C PHE A 71 6.66 10.66 -6.63
N HIS A 72 7.24 11.46 -7.51
CA HIS A 72 8.11 12.57 -7.13
C HIS A 72 7.43 13.56 -6.17
N ASN A 73 6.15 13.87 -6.38
CA ASN A 73 5.38 14.72 -5.47
C ASN A 73 5.05 14.05 -4.15
N ILE A 74 4.99 12.71 -4.12
CA ILE A 74 4.75 11.92 -2.90
C ILE A 74 6.01 11.93 -2.02
N TRP A 75 7.18 11.68 -2.60
CA TRP A 75 8.45 11.56 -1.85
C TRP A 75 9.08 12.90 -1.44
N ARG A 76 8.57 14.02 -1.96
CA ARG A 76 9.01 15.38 -1.58
C ARG A 76 8.31 15.94 -0.34
N ARG A 77 7.22 15.31 0.11
CA ARG A 77 6.54 15.65 1.37
C ARG A 77 7.26 15.00 2.54
#